data_AF-A0A6M2D2M9-F1
#
_entry.id   AF-A0A6M2D2M9-F1
#
_cell.length_a   1.000
_cell.length_b   1.000
_cell.length_c   1.000
_cell.angle_alpha   90.00
_cell.angle_beta   90.00
_cell.angle_gamma   90.00
#
_symmetry.space_group_name_H-M   'P 1'
#
loop_
_entity.id
_entity.type
_entity.pdbx_description
1 polymer ?
#
loop_
_entity_poly.entity_id
_entity_poly.type
_entity_poly.pdbx_seq_one_letter_code
_entity_poly.pdbx_strand_id
1 'polypeptide(L)'
;EGTKGMLHGGLLYLYAQALVGALDSDGVRVDPQGNIGPSWLGETSRKAFEQRTFGCLPNSGNIFPEIPAMEVAYASFKRQHQRNDSQLSEELTEEKVFFITACMITCAMTPADNVYGGDCNKAVMNFAPFAEAFQCAPGSNMNPERKCTFFD
;
A
#
# COMPACT_ATOMS: atom_id res chain seq x y z
N GLU A 1 -22.41 4.89 -11.47
CA GLU A 1 -21.70 5.39 -10.27
C GLU A 1 -20.44 4.54 -10.05
N GLY A 2 -19.38 5.09 -9.44
CA GLY A 2 -18.18 4.31 -9.14
C GLY A 2 -18.43 3.29 -8.03
N THR A 3 -17.82 2.11 -8.10
CA THR A 3 -18.01 1.09 -7.07
C THR A 3 -17.23 1.40 -5.79
N LYS A 4 -17.52 0.67 -4.70
CA LYS A 4 -16.77 0.81 -3.44
C LYS A 4 -15.30 0.45 -3.63
N GLY A 5 -15.01 -0.60 -4.40
CA GLY A 5 -13.66 -0.98 -4.79
C GLY A 5 -12.95 0.17 -5.51
N MET A 6 -13.60 0.84 -6.47
CA MET A 6 -13.00 1.99 -7.16
C MET A 6 -12.75 3.18 -6.22
N LEU A 7 -13.73 3.51 -5.37
CA LEU A 7 -13.61 4.64 -4.45
C LEU A 7 -12.46 4.43 -3.45
N HIS A 8 -12.38 3.24 -2.86
CA HIS A 8 -11.37 2.95 -1.83
C HIS A 8 -10.01 2.65 -2.43
N GLY A 9 -9.96 1.87 -3.52
CA GLY A 9 -8.72 1.56 -4.22
C GLY A 9 -8.12 2.77 -4.94
N GLY A 10 -8.93 3.73 -5.38
CA GLY A 10 -8.46 4.96 -6.00
C GLY A 10 -8.25 6.09 -5.01
N LEU A 11 -9.35 6.77 -4.65
CA LEU A 11 -9.30 8.02 -3.86
C LEU A 11 -8.80 7.79 -2.44
N LEU A 12 -9.30 6.77 -1.75
CA LEU A 12 -8.88 6.55 -0.36
C LEU A 12 -7.44 6.06 -0.27
N TYR A 13 -7.02 5.17 -1.17
CA TYR A 13 -5.62 4.73 -1.22
C TYR A 13 -4.67 5.89 -1.50
N LEU A 14 -4.98 6.75 -2.48
CA LEU A 14 -4.19 7.96 -2.76
C LEU A 14 -4.12 8.89 -1.54
N TYR A 15 -5.24 9.11 -0.85
CA TYR A 15 -5.27 9.87 0.40
C TYR A 15 -4.44 9.22 1.51
N ALA A 16 -4.54 7.90 1.66
CA ALA A 16 -3.78 7.14 2.65
C ALA A 16 -2.27 7.20 2.38
N GLN A 17 -1.84 7.17 1.12
CA GLN A 17 -0.42 7.35 0.75
C GLN A 17 0.10 8.71 1.23
N ALA A 18 -0.67 9.79 1.03
CA ALA A 18 -0.27 11.11 1.52
C ALA A 18 -0.25 11.17 3.06
N LEU A 19 -1.28 10.65 3.72
CA LEU A 19 -1.40 10.67 5.18
C LEU A 19 -0.31 9.85 5.86
N VAL A 20 -0.09 8.62 5.39
CA VAL A 20 0.93 7.71 5.94
C VAL A 20 2.33 8.17 5.54
N GLY A 21 2.51 8.70 4.33
CA GLY A 21 3.78 9.27 3.86
C GLY A 21 4.27 10.43 4.73
N ALA A 22 3.36 11.18 5.37
CA ALA A 22 3.74 12.18 6.37
C ALA A 22 4.41 11.60 7.63
N LEU A 23 4.46 10.27 7.76
CA LEU A 23 5.15 9.53 8.83
C LEU A 23 6.38 8.77 8.31
N ASP A 24 6.92 9.15 7.14
CA ASP A 24 8.15 8.55 6.63
C ASP A 24 9.39 8.94 7.46
N SER A 25 10.59 8.56 7.00
CA SER A 25 11.84 8.85 7.72
C SER A 25 12.09 10.34 7.96
N ASP A 26 11.53 11.22 7.13
CA ASP A 26 11.61 12.67 7.31
C ASP A 26 10.42 13.18 8.14
N GLY A 27 9.21 12.67 7.88
CA GLY A 27 7.99 12.98 8.62
C GLY A 27 8.10 12.72 10.12
N VAL A 28 8.79 11.64 10.52
CA VAL A 28 9.03 11.35 11.95
C VAL A 28 9.98 12.34 12.64
N ARG A 29 10.54 13.30 11.91
CA ARG A 29 11.40 14.38 12.42
C ARG A 29 10.70 15.74 12.44
N VAL A 30 9.48 15.81 11.91
CA VAL A 30 8.66 17.02 11.89
C VAL A 30 7.73 16.99 13.10
N ASP A 31 7.82 18.00 13.96
CA ASP A 31 6.91 18.16 15.10
C ASP A 31 5.51 18.65 14.65
N PRO A 32 4.50 18.65 15.53
CA PRO A 32 3.15 19.14 15.17
C PRO A 32 3.08 20.63 14.77
N GLN A 33 4.13 21.40 15.00
CA GLN A 33 4.25 22.81 14.60
C GLN A 33 4.98 22.97 13.24
N GLY A 34 5.47 21.87 12.65
CA GLY A 34 6.20 21.87 11.40
C GLY A 34 7.71 22.11 11.53
N ASN A 35 8.26 22.10 12.76
CA ASN A 35 9.70 22.26 12.94
C ASN A 35 10.42 20.93 12.72
N ILE A 36 11.56 21.00 12.04
CA ILE A 36 12.44 19.84 11.83
C ILE A 36 13.38 19.71 13.03
N GLY A 37 13.35 18.55 13.69
CA GLY A 37 14.19 18.26 14.85
C GLY A 37 14.70 16.82 14.87
N PRO A 38 15.16 16.36 16.05
CA PRO A 38 15.31 14.93 16.32
C PRO A 38 13.97 14.22 16.10
N SER A 39 14.03 12.92 15.79
CA SER A 39 12.79 12.16 15.65
C SER A 39 11.95 12.20 16.92
N TRP A 40 10.63 12.36 16.79
CA TRP A 40 9.69 12.24 17.91
C TRP A 40 9.45 10.79 18.33
N LEU A 41 9.98 9.81 17.58
CA LEU A 41 10.05 8.41 17.99
C LEU A 41 11.20 8.18 18.98
N GLY A 42 10.97 7.32 19.98
CA GLY A 42 12.03 6.81 20.83
C GLY A 42 13.08 6.02 20.03
N GLU A 43 14.32 5.93 20.51
CA GLU A 43 15.44 5.34 19.76
C GLU A 43 15.15 3.91 19.27
N THR A 44 14.58 3.06 20.11
CA THR A 44 14.20 1.68 19.74
C THR A 44 13.15 1.66 18.63
N SER A 45 12.11 2.49 18.74
CA SER A 45 11.04 2.58 17.74
C SER A 45 11.56 3.12 16.42
N ARG A 46 12.45 4.13 16.45
CA ARG A 46 13.09 4.67 15.25
C ARG A 46 13.92 3.61 14.52
N LYS A 47 14.76 2.86 15.24
CA LYS A 47 15.56 1.77 14.63
C LYS A 47 14.68 0.68 14.03
N ALA A 48 13.61 0.28 14.71
CA ALA A 48 12.66 -0.70 14.19
C ALA A 48 11.95 -0.19 12.93
N PHE A 49 11.54 1.09 12.92
CA PHE A 49 10.94 1.74 11.77
C PHE A 49 11.91 1.77 10.58
N GLU A 50 13.12 2.30 10.75
CA GLU A 50 14.15 2.32 9.71
C GLU A 50 14.47 0.91 9.17
N GLN A 51 14.51 -0.10 10.04
CA GLN A 51 14.72 -1.48 9.62
C GLN A 51 13.55 -2.02 8.78
N ARG A 52 12.30 -1.72 9.11
CA ARG A 52 11.13 -2.13 8.30
C ARG A 52 11.11 -1.38 6.95
N THR A 53 11.41 -0.09 6.97
CA THR A 53 11.42 0.80 5.79
C THR A 53 12.51 0.42 4.78
N PHE A 54 13.76 0.24 5.22
CA PHE A 54 14.92 0.04 4.34
C PHE A 54 15.42 -1.41 4.30
N GLY A 55 15.14 -2.19 5.34
CA GLY A 55 15.65 -3.56 5.46
C GLY A 55 14.78 -4.61 4.79
N CYS A 56 13.54 -4.29 4.42
CA CYS A 56 12.64 -5.28 3.86
C CYS A 56 12.92 -5.63 2.39
N LEU A 57 13.25 -4.63 1.57
CA LEU A 57 13.57 -4.81 0.16
C LEU A 57 15.01 -4.35 -0.14
N PRO A 58 16.02 -5.22 0.07
CA PRO A 58 17.44 -4.82 0.05
C PRO A 58 17.93 -4.21 -1.28
N ASN A 59 17.19 -4.38 -2.37
CA ASN A 59 17.54 -3.87 -3.71
C ASN A 59 16.47 -2.97 -4.34
N SER A 60 15.35 -2.69 -3.66
CA SER A 60 14.16 -2.11 -4.30
C SER A 60 13.77 -0.71 -3.78
N GLY A 61 14.53 -0.17 -2.82
CA GLY A 61 14.32 1.16 -2.24
C GLY A 61 13.34 1.16 -1.06
N ASN A 62 12.87 2.36 -0.72
CA ASN A 62 11.85 2.59 0.30
C ASN A 62 10.47 2.14 -0.23
N ILE A 63 9.79 1.26 0.51
CA ILE A 63 8.41 0.79 0.21
C ILE A 63 7.36 1.34 1.19
N PHE A 64 7.77 2.31 1.99
CA PHE A 64 6.90 3.16 2.77
C PHE A 64 6.61 4.44 1.95
N PRO A 65 5.34 4.85 1.79
CA PRO A 65 4.17 4.44 2.58
C PRO A 65 3.26 3.39 1.91
N GLU A 66 3.67 2.76 0.81
CA GLU A 66 2.78 2.00 -0.09
C GLU A 66 2.00 0.89 0.62
N ILE A 67 2.69 0.04 1.36
CA ILE A 67 2.07 -1.09 2.09
C ILE A 67 1.12 -0.60 3.19
N PRO A 68 1.54 0.24 4.15
CA PRO A 68 0.65 0.70 5.21
C PRO A 68 -0.51 1.56 4.71
N ALA A 69 -0.33 2.33 3.63
CA ALA A 69 -1.43 3.03 2.99
C ALA A 69 -2.48 2.05 2.42
N MET A 70 -2.02 0.93 1.84
CA MET A 70 -2.90 -0.11 1.30
C MET A 70 -3.67 -0.83 2.42
N GLU A 71 -2.99 -1.12 3.54
CA GLU A 71 -3.63 -1.68 4.74
C GLU A 71 -4.77 -0.78 5.25
N VAL A 72 -4.52 0.54 5.37
CA VAL A 72 -5.52 1.52 5.81
C VAL A 72 -6.71 1.59 4.85
N ALA A 73 -6.44 1.72 3.55
CA ALA A 73 -7.50 1.82 2.55
C ALA A 73 -8.33 0.53 2.45
N TYR A 74 -7.67 -0.64 2.48
CA TYR A 74 -8.35 -1.92 2.40
C TYR A 74 -9.17 -2.23 3.66
N ALA A 75 -8.67 -1.88 4.85
CA ALA A 75 -9.44 -2.02 6.09
C ALA A 75 -10.74 -1.19 6.05
N SER A 76 -10.68 0.02 5.52
CA SER A 76 -11.87 0.86 5.30
C SER A 76 -12.83 0.24 4.27
N PHE A 77 -12.30 -0.28 3.16
CA PHE A 77 -13.06 -0.98 2.15
C PHE A 77 -13.81 -2.18 2.74
N LYS A 78 -13.13 -3.06 3.49
CA LYS A 78 -13.76 -4.26 4.10
C LYS A 78 -14.83 -3.90 5.12
N ARG A 79 -14.68 -2.79 5.86
CA ARG A 79 -15.73 -2.30 6.78
C ARG A 79 -17.00 -1.88 6.01
N GLN A 80 -16.85 -1.26 4.84
CA GLN A 80 -17.99 -0.79 4.04
C GLN A 80 -18.54 -1.84 3.07
N HIS A 81 -17.76 -2.87 2.73
CA HIS A 81 -18.10 -3.93 1.79
C HIS A 81 -18.91 -5.08 2.42
N GLN A 82 -19.37 -4.96 3.67
CA GLN A 82 -20.20 -5.98 4.33
C GLN A 82 -21.62 -6.16 3.75
N ARG A 83 -21.98 -5.40 2.70
CA ARG A 83 -23.24 -5.57 1.95
C ARG A 83 -22.90 -5.93 0.51
N ASN A 84 -23.27 -7.14 0.08
CA ASN A 84 -23.20 -7.63 -1.30
C ASN A 84 -24.19 -6.86 -2.18
N ASP A 85 -23.86 -5.61 -2.49
CA ASP A 85 -24.66 -4.72 -3.32
C ASP A 85 -23.97 -4.44 -4.67
N SER A 86 -22.96 -5.25 -5.00
CA SER A 86 -22.18 -5.07 -6.22
C SER A 86 -22.88 -5.73 -7.40
N GLN A 87 -23.08 -4.96 -8.47
CA GLN A 87 -23.58 -5.45 -9.76
C GLN A 87 -22.45 -6.01 -10.65
N LEU A 88 -21.25 -6.23 -10.08
CA LEU A 88 -20.11 -6.74 -10.82
C LEU A 88 -20.26 -8.24 -11.13
N SER A 89 -19.56 -8.69 -12.18
CA SER A 89 -19.51 -10.12 -12.52
C SER A 89 -18.66 -10.90 -11.53
N GLU A 90 -18.84 -12.23 -11.48
CA GLU A 90 -18.01 -13.12 -10.67
C GLU A 90 -16.51 -13.02 -11.02
N GLU A 91 -16.20 -12.70 -12.27
CA GLU A 91 -14.82 -12.51 -12.74
C GLU A 91 -14.17 -11.25 -12.17
N LEU A 92 -14.96 -10.22 -11.86
CA LEU A 92 -14.51 -8.89 -11.45
C LEU A 92 -15.11 -8.48 -10.10
N THR A 93 -14.75 -9.16 -9.02
CA THR A 93 -15.22 -8.83 -7.65
C THR A 93 -14.80 -7.43 -7.21
N GLU A 94 -15.49 -6.85 -6.21
CA GLU A 94 -15.10 -5.56 -5.63
C GLU A 94 -13.68 -5.56 -5.07
N GLU A 95 -13.21 -6.69 -4.50
CA GLU A 95 -11.82 -6.85 -4.09
C GLU A 95 -10.85 -6.71 -5.26
N LYS A 96 -11.13 -7.37 -6.39
CA LYS A 96 -10.28 -7.25 -7.59
C LYS A 96 -10.29 -5.81 -8.11
N VAL A 97 -11.46 -5.18 -8.15
CA VAL A 97 -11.60 -3.77 -8.56
C VAL A 97 -10.83 -2.83 -7.64
N PHE A 98 -10.82 -3.07 -6.33
CA PHE A 98 -10.00 -2.31 -5.38
C PHE A 98 -8.53 -2.32 -5.80
N PHE A 99 -7.95 -3.50 -5.99
CA PHE A 99 -6.52 -3.63 -6.32
C PHE A 99 -6.19 -3.13 -7.73
N ILE A 100 -7.06 -3.39 -8.71
CA ILE A 100 -6.90 -2.87 -10.07
C ILE A 100 -6.87 -1.34 -10.03
N THR A 101 -7.82 -0.72 -9.33
CA THR A 101 -7.88 0.75 -9.23
C THR A 101 -6.68 1.31 -8.48
N ALA A 102 -6.26 0.66 -7.39
CA ALA A 102 -5.07 1.04 -6.62
C ALA A 102 -3.77 0.96 -7.41
N CYS A 103 -3.68 0.06 -8.38
CA CYS A 103 -2.54 0.01 -9.27
C CYS A 103 -2.66 0.99 -10.44
N MET A 104 -3.87 1.25 -10.94
CA MET A 104 -4.10 2.20 -12.02
C MET A 104 -3.65 3.63 -11.69
N ILE A 105 -3.71 4.08 -10.43
CA ILE A 105 -3.20 5.41 -10.05
C ILE A 105 -1.68 5.56 -10.24
N THR A 106 -0.96 4.43 -10.25
CA THR A 106 0.51 4.38 -10.42
C THR A 106 0.92 4.16 -11.87
N CYS A 107 -0.04 4.02 -12.79
CA CYS A 107 0.23 3.90 -14.21
C CYS A 107 0.72 5.24 -14.77
N ALA A 108 2.04 5.41 -14.87
CA ALA A 108 2.65 6.51 -15.60
C ALA A 108 3.23 6.02 -16.93
N MET A 109 3.04 6.79 -18.00
CA MET A 109 3.80 6.66 -19.24
C MET A 109 4.94 7.68 -19.19
N THR A 110 6.10 7.32 -18.63
CA THR A 110 7.31 8.15 -18.78
C THR A 110 8.27 7.49 -19.77
N PRO A 111 8.81 8.24 -20.76
CA PRO A 111 9.79 7.70 -21.72
C PRO A 111 11.13 7.29 -21.09
N ALA A 112 11.39 7.69 -19.84
CA ALA A 112 12.68 7.56 -19.18
C ALA A 112 12.79 6.36 -18.23
N ASP A 113 11.67 5.75 -17.83
CA ASP A 113 11.69 4.68 -16.84
C ASP A 113 11.09 3.40 -17.42
N ASN A 114 11.96 2.43 -17.72
CA ASN A 114 11.58 1.03 -17.95
C ASN A 114 11.05 0.34 -16.68
N VAL A 115 10.47 1.09 -15.73
CA VAL A 115 9.92 0.59 -14.47
C VAL A 115 8.40 0.69 -14.52
N TYR A 116 7.80 -0.12 -15.38
CA TYR A 116 6.35 -0.28 -15.42
C TYR A 116 5.82 -0.84 -14.09
N GLY A 117 4.92 -0.11 -13.42
CA GLY A 117 4.17 -0.62 -12.26
C GLY A 117 5.02 -1.05 -11.06
N GLY A 118 6.25 -0.54 -10.95
CA GLY A 118 7.22 -0.97 -9.93
C GLY A 118 6.67 -0.84 -8.51
N ASP A 119 6.02 0.28 -8.19
CA ASP A 119 5.57 0.53 -6.82
C ASP A 119 4.23 -0.14 -6.50
N CYS A 120 3.33 -0.29 -7.48
CA CYS A 120 2.12 -1.12 -7.33
C CYS A 120 2.48 -2.57 -7.01
N ASN A 121 3.32 -3.21 -7.84
CA ASN A 121 3.64 -4.63 -7.65
C ASN A 121 4.34 -4.87 -6.31
N LYS A 122 5.27 -3.99 -5.92
CA LYS A 122 5.92 -4.05 -4.60
C LYS A 122 4.88 -3.93 -3.47
N ALA A 123 3.88 -3.08 -3.60
CA ALA A 123 2.82 -2.97 -2.60
C ALA A 123 1.98 -4.25 -2.54
N VAL A 124 1.39 -4.67 -3.67
CA VAL A 124 0.40 -5.75 -3.69
C VAL A 124 1.02 -7.13 -3.45
N MET A 125 2.28 -7.39 -3.84
CA MET A 125 2.93 -8.68 -3.56
C MET A 125 3.16 -8.90 -2.06
N ASN A 126 3.34 -7.81 -1.31
CA ASN A 126 3.52 -7.83 0.13
C ASN A 126 2.18 -7.82 0.89
N PHE A 127 1.05 -7.78 0.21
CA PHE A 127 -0.27 -7.67 0.83
C PHE A 127 -1.09 -8.95 0.65
N ALA A 128 -1.26 -9.73 1.73
CA ALA A 128 -1.94 -11.03 1.67
C ALA A 128 -3.34 -11.00 1.04
N PRO A 129 -4.21 -10.00 1.31
CA PRO A 129 -5.54 -9.94 0.69
C PRO A 129 -5.52 -9.82 -0.83
N PHE A 130 -4.44 -9.30 -1.44
CA PHE A 130 -4.28 -9.32 -2.89
C PHE A 130 -4.12 -10.75 -3.41
N ALA A 131 -3.22 -11.52 -2.80
CA ALA A 131 -2.98 -12.90 -3.20
C ALA A 131 -4.24 -13.78 -3.05
N GLU A 132 -5.07 -13.49 -2.05
CA GLU A 132 -6.38 -14.13 -1.88
C GLU A 132 -7.36 -13.74 -2.99
N ALA A 133 -7.50 -12.44 -3.28
CA ALA A 133 -8.43 -11.94 -4.29
C ALA A 133 -8.11 -12.42 -5.72
N PHE A 134 -6.82 -12.61 -6.03
CA PHE A 134 -6.34 -13.09 -7.33
C PHE A 134 -5.91 -14.56 -7.32
N GLN A 135 -6.09 -15.27 -6.20
CA GLN A 135 -5.73 -16.68 -6.04
C GLN A 135 -4.27 -16.97 -6.45
N CYS A 136 -3.35 -16.10 -6.06
CA CYS A 136 -1.93 -16.25 -6.41
C CYS A 136 -1.30 -17.44 -5.66
N ALA A 137 -0.64 -18.34 -6.40
CA ALA A 137 0.03 -19.50 -5.83
C ALA A 137 1.13 -19.08 -4.81
N PRO A 138 1.28 -19.77 -3.67
CA PRO A 138 2.36 -19.52 -2.73
C PRO A 138 3.74 -19.60 -3.40
N GLY A 139 4.62 -18.65 -3.09
CA GLY A 139 5.97 -18.57 -3.67
C GLY A 139 6.02 -18.00 -5.09
N SER A 140 4.88 -17.67 -5.70
CA SER A 140 4.87 -16.95 -6.99
C SER A 140 5.38 -15.52 -6.84
N ASN A 141 5.72 -14.88 -7.96
CA ASN A 141 6.24 -13.51 -7.98
C ASN A 141 5.32 -12.50 -7.25
N MET A 142 3.99 -12.71 -7.31
CA MET A 142 2.99 -11.86 -6.67
C MET A 142 2.51 -12.39 -5.30
N ASN A 143 3.07 -13.50 -4.82
CA ASN A 143 2.81 -14.03 -3.49
C ASN A 143 4.08 -14.68 -2.90
N PRO A 144 5.13 -13.88 -2.64
CA PRO A 144 6.37 -14.37 -2.05
C PRO A 144 6.15 -14.89 -0.62
N GLU A 145 7.01 -15.82 -0.20
CA GLU A 145 6.98 -16.37 1.17
C GLU A 145 7.25 -15.32 2.25
N ARG A 146 8.14 -14.36 1.95
CA ARG A 146 8.49 -13.27 2.85
C ARG A 146 7.81 -11.99 2.37
N LYS A 147 6.95 -11.43 3.22
CA LYS A 147 6.25 -10.17 2.98
C LYS A 147 6.76 -9.08 3.92
N CYS A 148 6.82 -7.85 3.42
CA CYS A 148 7.08 -6.67 4.21
C CYS A 148 5.85 -6.27 5.01
N THR A 149 6.03 -5.99 6.31
CA THR A 149 4.96 -5.54 7.21
C THR A 149 5.45 -4.40 8.09
N PHE A 150 4.57 -3.45 8.39
CA PHE A 150 4.92 -2.21 9.10
C PHE A 150 4.27 -2.06 10.47
N PHE A 151 3.05 -2.56 10.66
CA PHE A 151 2.28 -2.37 11.91
C PHE A 151 1.76 -3.66 12.55
N ASP A 152 2.25 -4.81 12.08
CA ASP A 152 2.10 -6.10 12.77
C ASP A 152 3.00 -6.22 14.01
#